data_AF-A0A3D4P9R9-F1
#
_entry.id   AF-A0A3D4P9R9-F1
#
_cell.length_a   1.000
_cell.length_b   1.000
_cell.length_c   1.000
_cell.angle_alpha   90.00
_cell.angle_beta   90.00
_cell.angle_gamma   90.00
#
_symmetry.space_group_name_H-M   'P 1'
#
loop_
_entity.id
_entity.type
_entity.pdbx_description
1 polymer ?
#
loop_
_entity_poly.entity_id
_entity_poly.type
_entity_poly.pdbx_seq_one_letter_code
_entity_poly.pdbx_strand_id
1 'polypeptide(L)'
;TPEAPAEPLPEFKPLDENLKEQIRTQLKTERVLSKMESLAAEARGELFVINSKYAGAEESKRAEVVLEIRKATEEYAKKHKFRYVETPYYSADELGESEDHPIGSSTEPSANRFQRTEARTVVEQHFDVADLQSLERQRFLVFDAEDPRTLNSFLHWQIDFKPTHEPTWEEEGVQEAVKEAWISIQAQKLAEKRATEVAEMLRKSDKTWGETLEAETESGKEGAQSLVVSYTGPFTWLTRSSAPNPNPFMPPALELSEIPIIFGGVTNDFMETVFRDLEAGDIGTVWGGDRRYINVVRVDNRSDTNMIRQQFLASQGSLFSPLAPYMMMNYEEGRNLLIRWNSEIYKQYEVKWVNQEEE
;
A
#
# COMPACT_ATOMS: atom_id res chain seq x y z
N THR A 1 -1.49 -44.60 38.43
CA THR A 1 -2.66 -43.88 38.97
C THR A 1 -3.47 -43.40 37.80
N PRO A 2 -4.75 -43.76 37.64
CA PRO A 2 -5.55 -43.28 36.52
C PRO A 2 -5.86 -41.79 36.72
N GLU A 3 -5.65 -40.96 35.70
CA GLU A 3 -6.11 -39.58 35.65
C GLU A 3 -7.64 -39.56 35.80
N ALA A 4 -8.12 -38.73 36.72
CA ALA A 4 -9.55 -38.50 36.91
C ALA A 4 -10.15 -37.90 35.62
N PRO A 5 -11.36 -38.29 35.23
CA PRO A 5 -12.02 -37.77 34.04
C PRO A 5 -12.21 -36.26 34.20
N ALA A 6 -11.73 -35.48 33.22
CA ALA A 6 -11.94 -34.04 33.18
C ALA A 6 -13.45 -33.74 33.22
N GLU A 7 -13.86 -32.89 34.16
CA GLU A 7 -15.25 -32.46 34.29
C GLU A 7 -15.73 -31.87 32.95
N PRO A 8 -16.95 -32.22 32.49
CA PRO A 8 -17.46 -31.70 31.24
C PRO A 8 -17.58 -30.18 31.36
N LEU A 9 -16.94 -29.47 30.42
CA LEU A 9 -17.05 -28.01 30.34
C LEU A 9 -18.55 -27.64 30.29
N PRO A 10 -18.98 -26.65 31.08
CA PRO A 10 -20.39 -26.26 31.11
C PRO A 10 -20.85 -25.83 29.73
N GLU A 11 -22.00 -26.36 29.30
CA GLU A 11 -22.60 -26.12 27.97
C GLU A 11 -22.87 -24.63 27.70
N PHE A 12 -23.04 -23.83 28.76
CA PHE A 12 -23.23 -22.39 28.69
C PHE A 12 -22.40 -21.66 29.76
N LYS A 13 -21.82 -20.52 29.39
CA LYS A 13 -21.21 -19.61 30.35
C LYS A 13 -22.31 -19.04 31.27
N PRO A 14 -22.10 -19.00 32.59
CA PRO A 14 -23.07 -18.42 33.51
C PRO A 14 -23.27 -16.93 33.20
N LEU A 15 -24.52 -16.47 33.33
CA LEU A 15 -24.93 -15.09 33.06
C LEU A 15 -24.47 -14.12 34.17
N ASP A 16 -23.16 -13.90 34.25
CA ASP A 16 -22.54 -12.92 35.14
C ASP A 16 -22.73 -11.47 34.62
N GLU A 17 -22.42 -10.48 35.46
CA GLU A 17 -22.62 -9.07 35.11
C GLU A 17 -21.78 -8.63 33.89
N ASN A 18 -20.62 -9.26 33.68
CA ASN A 18 -19.78 -9.01 32.50
C ASN A 18 -20.47 -9.52 31.23
N LEU A 19 -21.00 -10.74 31.24
CA LEU A 19 -21.74 -11.31 30.12
C LEU A 19 -23.03 -10.51 29.83
N LYS A 20 -23.73 -10.00 30.85
CA LYS A 20 -24.88 -9.11 30.64
C LYS A 20 -24.51 -7.78 29.98
N GLU A 21 -23.37 -7.20 30.36
CA GLU A 21 -22.88 -5.96 29.74
C GLU A 21 -22.42 -6.19 28.30
N GLN A 22 -21.76 -7.32 28.02
CA GLN A 22 -21.42 -7.75 26.66
C GLN A 22 -22.68 -7.93 25.80
N ILE A 23 -23.69 -8.66 26.29
CA ILE A 23 -24.97 -8.86 25.58
C ILE A 23 -25.67 -7.52 25.35
N ARG A 24 -25.70 -6.63 26.34
CA ARG A 24 -26.32 -5.29 26.18
C ARG A 24 -25.60 -4.47 25.10
N THR A 25 -24.28 -4.50 25.10
CA THR A 25 -23.46 -3.81 24.10
C THR A 25 -23.70 -4.38 22.72
N GLN A 26 -23.69 -5.71 22.59
CA GLN A 26 -23.96 -6.40 21.34
C GLN A 26 -25.35 -6.07 20.79
N LEU A 27 -26.40 -6.16 21.61
CA LEU A 27 -27.77 -5.82 21.19
C LEU A 27 -27.91 -4.34 20.79
N LYS A 28 -27.18 -3.43 21.46
CA LYS A 28 -27.16 -2.02 21.08
C LYS A 28 -26.50 -1.84 19.72
N THR A 29 -25.35 -2.47 19.50
CA THR A 29 -24.63 -2.44 18.21
C THR A 29 -25.48 -3.02 17.09
N GLU A 30 -26.10 -4.20 17.28
CA GLU A 30 -26.99 -4.82 16.30
C GLU A 30 -28.17 -3.91 15.93
N ARG A 31 -28.79 -3.26 16.92
CA ARG A 31 -29.88 -2.30 16.66
C ARG A 31 -29.42 -1.07 15.89
N VAL A 32 -28.23 -0.54 16.21
CA VAL A 32 -27.65 0.60 15.49
C VAL A 32 -27.35 0.21 14.05
N LEU A 33 -26.68 -0.92 13.83
CA LEU A 33 -26.33 -1.41 12.50
C LEU A 33 -27.57 -1.69 11.66
N SER A 34 -28.57 -2.39 12.21
CA SER A 34 -29.83 -2.63 11.51
C SER A 34 -30.55 -1.33 11.14
N LYS A 35 -30.47 -0.30 12.01
CA LYS A 35 -31.03 1.01 11.69
C LYS A 35 -30.24 1.74 10.60
N MET A 36 -28.91 1.63 10.61
CA MET A 36 -28.03 2.17 9.56
C MET A 36 -28.32 1.52 8.21
N GLU A 37 -28.40 0.19 8.15
CA GLU A 37 -28.77 -0.56 6.94
C GLU A 37 -30.13 -0.13 6.39
N SER A 38 -31.14 0.00 7.27
CA SER A 38 -32.47 0.48 6.87
C SER A 38 -32.44 1.90 6.31
N LEU A 39 -31.66 2.80 6.91
CA LEU A 39 -31.52 4.18 6.44
C LEU A 39 -30.77 4.25 5.11
N ALA A 40 -29.71 3.44 4.95
CA ALA A 40 -28.95 3.34 3.71
C ALA A 40 -29.83 2.80 2.57
N ALA A 41 -30.62 1.76 2.81
CA ALA A 41 -31.53 1.20 1.81
C ALA A 41 -32.60 2.21 1.35
N GLU A 42 -33.19 2.97 2.29
CA GLU A 42 -34.17 4.02 1.97
C GLU A 42 -33.51 5.14 1.15
N ALA A 43 -32.34 5.62 1.59
CA ALA A 43 -31.59 6.65 0.89
C ALA A 43 -31.12 6.19 -0.49
N ARG A 44 -30.72 4.93 -0.66
CA ARG A 44 -30.31 4.37 -1.95
C ARG A 44 -31.45 4.46 -2.97
N GLY A 45 -32.68 4.14 -2.57
CA GLY A 45 -33.85 4.23 -3.45
C GLY A 45 -34.09 5.66 -3.94
N GLU A 46 -34.04 6.64 -3.03
CA GLU A 46 -34.23 8.05 -3.38
C GLU A 46 -33.07 8.60 -4.22
N LEU A 47 -31.81 8.29 -3.88
CA LEU A 47 -30.65 8.69 -4.66
C LEU A 47 -30.65 8.06 -6.05
N PHE A 48 -31.10 6.81 -6.19
CA PHE A 48 -31.30 6.19 -7.50
C PHE A 48 -32.28 7.02 -8.35
N VAL A 49 -33.41 7.45 -7.79
CA VAL A 49 -34.37 8.31 -8.50
C VAL A 49 -33.74 9.65 -8.87
N ILE A 50 -33.06 10.32 -7.94
CA ILE A 50 -32.40 11.61 -8.19
C ILE A 50 -31.37 11.47 -9.32
N ASN A 51 -30.49 10.49 -9.20
CA ASN A 51 -29.37 10.27 -10.12
C ASN A 51 -29.81 9.74 -11.49
N SER A 52 -30.92 9.00 -11.58
CA SER A 52 -31.42 8.47 -12.85
C SER A 52 -31.72 9.55 -13.90
N LYS A 53 -31.91 10.81 -13.47
CA LYS A 53 -32.03 11.98 -14.35
C LYS A 53 -30.83 12.14 -15.28
N TYR A 54 -29.62 11.77 -14.85
CA TYR A 54 -28.41 11.86 -15.67
C TYR A 54 -28.49 10.91 -16.88
N ALA A 55 -28.88 9.66 -16.65
CA ALA A 55 -28.98 8.65 -17.70
C ALA A 55 -30.03 9.00 -18.78
N GLY A 56 -31.09 9.72 -18.39
CA GLY A 56 -32.14 10.18 -19.30
C GLY A 56 -31.85 11.53 -19.99
N ALA A 57 -30.75 12.20 -19.66
CA ALA A 57 -30.46 13.54 -20.15
C ALA A 57 -29.77 13.54 -21.53
N GLU A 58 -30.19 14.46 -22.40
CA GLU A 58 -29.44 14.80 -23.61
C GLU A 58 -28.07 15.36 -23.24
N GLU A 59 -27.04 15.01 -24.03
CA GLU A 59 -25.64 15.37 -23.76
C GLU A 59 -25.44 16.88 -23.52
N SER A 60 -26.08 17.71 -24.34
CA SER A 60 -26.02 19.18 -24.23
C SER A 60 -26.61 19.75 -22.93
N LYS A 61 -27.43 18.98 -22.21
CA LYS A 61 -28.09 19.39 -20.96
C LYS A 61 -27.50 18.69 -19.72
N ARG A 62 -26.53 17.78 -19.90
CA ARG A 62 -25.95 17.02 -18.78
C ARG A 62 -25.34 17.94 -17.72
N ALA A 63 -24.67 19.01 -18.10
CA ALA A 63 -24.10 19.97 -17.15
C ALA A 63 -25.16 20.60 -16.23
N GLU A 64 -26.33 20.96 -16.78
CA GLU A 64 -27.45 21.51 -16.01
C GLU A 64 -28.05 20.44 -15.08
N VAL A 65 -28.22 19.22 -15.58
CA VAL A 65 -28.75 18.08 -14.82
C VAL A 65 -27.83 17.70 -13.66
N VAL A 66 -26.50 17.76 -13.84
CA VAL A 66 -25.53 17.54 -12.74
C VAL A 66 -25.74 18.54 -11.60
N LEU A 67 -25.97 19.82 -11.93
CA LEU A 67 -26.26 20.84 -10.91
C LEU A 67 -27.58 20.61 -10.20
N GLU A 68 -28.60 20.11 -10.92
CA GLU A 68 -29.88 19.73 -10.31
C GLU A 68 -29.74 18.53 -9.37
N ILE A 69 -28.99 17.50 -9.79
CA ILE A 69 -28.69 16.33 -8.97
C ILE A 69 -27.97 16.75 -7.69
N ARG A 70 -26.90 17.56 -7.81
CA ARG A 70 -26.17 18.08 -6.64
C ARG A 70 -27.08 18.76 -5.63
N LYS A 71 -27.92 19.70 -6.10
CA LYS A 71 -28.86 20.42 -5.22
C LYS A 71 -29.86 19.47 -4.56
N ALA A 72 -30.48 18.56 -5.34
CA ALA A 72 -31.46 17.62 -4.82
C ALA A 72 -30.85 16.67 -3.77
N THR A 73 -29.63 16.19 -4.03
CA THR A 73 -28.88 15.33 -3.10
C THR A 73 -28.49 16.07 -1.83
N GLU A 74 -28.03 17.32 -1.92
CA GLU A 74 -27.73 18.14 -0.74
C GLU A 74 -28.97 18.39 0.13
N GLU A 75 -30.11 18.71 -0.50
CA GLU A 75 -31.38 18.91 0.20
C GLU A 75 -31.85 17.63 0.89
N TYR A 76 -31.76 16.50 0.19
CA TYR A 76 -32.06 15.18 0.76
C TYR A 76 -31.15 14.88 1.96
N ALA A 77 -29.84 15.06 1.81
CA ALA A 77 -28.88 14.82 2.88
C ALA A 77 -29.17 15.70 4.11
N LYS A 78 -29.41 17.00 3.93
CA LYS A 78 -29.75 17.93 5.01
C LYS A 78 -31.05 17.52 5.73
N LYS A 79 -32.10 17.18 4.98
CA LYS A 79 -33.40 16.76 5.53
C LYS A 79 -33.30 15.48 6.36
N HIS A 80 -32.51 14.51 5.90
CA HIS A 80 -32.36 13.20 6.52
C HIS A 80 -31.13 13.08 7.44
N LYS A 81 -30.40 14.18 7.65
CA LYS A 81 -29.19 14.29 8.50
C LYS A 81 -28.03 13.40 8.03
N PHE A 82 -27.92 13.16 6.73
CA PHE A 82 -26.73 12.58 6.12
C PHE A 82 -25.66 13.66 5.88
N ARG A 83 -24.39 13.25 5.84
CA ARG A 83 -23.28 14.10 5.41
C ARG A 83 -23.08 13.89 3.91
N TYR A 84 -23.27 14.95 3.13
CA TYR A 84 -22.91 14.99 1.72
C TYR A 84 -21.51 15.58 1.55
N VAL A 85 -20.69 14.94 0.72
CA VAL A 85 -19.31 15.35 0.42
C VAL A 85 -19.04 15.06 -1.05
N GLU A 86 -18.40 16.01 -1.74
CA GLU A 86 -17.80 15.79 -3.06
C GLU A 86 -16.28 15.78 -2.90
N THR A 87 -15.62 14.80 -3.50
CA THR A 87 -14.15 14.73 -3.53
C THR A 87 -13.59 15.62 -4.64
N PRO A 88 -12.34 16.11 -4.53
CA PRO A 88 -11.60 16.54 -5.71
C PRO A 88 -11.33 15.35 -6.65
N TYR A 89 -10.70 15.61 -7.80
CA TYR A 89 -10.14 14.51 -8.59
C TYR A 89 -9.05 13.81 -7.78
N TYR A 90 -9.21 12.52 -7.60
CA TYR A 90 -8.22 11.65 -7.01
C TYR A 90 -7.82 10.57 -8.02
N SER A 91 -6.54 10.21 -8.01
CA SER A 91 -6.07 8.93 -8.49
C SER A 91 -6.55 7.79 -7.58
N ALA A 92 -6.40 6.54 -8.03
CA ALA A 92 -6.73 5.36 -7.25
C ALA A 92 -5.99 5.35 -5.90
N ASP A 93 -4.69 5.69 -5.91
CA ASP A 93 -3.83 5.73 -4.73
C ASP A 93 -4.27 6.83 -3.76
N GLU A 94 -4.50 8.06 -4.26
CA GLU A 94 -4.94 9.18 -3.42
C GLU A 94 -6.30 8.92 -2.78
N LEU A 95 -7.25 8.31 -3.50
CA LEU A 95 -8.55 7.95 -2.93
C LEU A 95 -8.41 6.85 -1.87
N GLY A 96 -7.54 5.87 -2.12
CA GLY A 96 -7.25 4.77 -1.18
C GLY A 96 -6.62 5.24 0.13
N GLU A 97 -5.75 6.24 0.06
CA GLU A 97 -4.97 6.76 1.19
C GLU A 97 -5.54 8.03 1.83
N SER A 98 -6.62 8.61 1.28
CA SER A 98 -7.19 9.87 1.77
C SER A 98 -7.71 9.77 3.20
N GLU A 99 -7.12 10.56 4.11
CA GLU A 99 -7.63 10.75 5.47
C GLU A 99 -8.85 11.68 5.51
N ASP A 100 -8.88 12.68 4.61
CA ASP A 100 -9.99 13.65 4.51
C ASP A 100 -11.28 12.99 3.98
N HIS A 101 -11.12 12.00 3.10
CA HIS A 101 -12.20 11.26 2.46
C HIS A 101 -11.99 9.74 2.63
N PRO A 102 -12.23 9.18 3.83
CA PRO A 102 -11.87 7.80 4.19
C PRO A 102 -12.85 6.75 3.63
N ILE A 103 -13.16 6.85 2.33
CA ILE A 103 -14.07 5.93 1.62
C ILE A 103 -13.33 4.95 0.73
N GLY A 104 -12.11 5.26 0.25
CA GLY A 104 -11.41 4.44 -0.74
C GLY A 104 -11.18 2.99 -0.32
N SER A 105 -10.83 2.76 0.94
CA SER A 105 -10.64 1.42 1.51
C SER A 105 -11.94 0.74 1.99
N SER A 106 -13.10 1.36 1.82
CA SER A 106 -14.38 0.75 2.18
C SER A 106 -14.75 -0.30 1.13
N THR A 107 -15.53 -1.30 1.54
CA THR A 107 -15.89 -2.44 0.68
C THR A 107 -17.38 -2.55 0.50
N GLU A 108 -17.82 -3.25 -0.55
CA GLU A 108 -19.23 -3.63 -0.69
C GLU A 108 -19.79 -4.29 0.59
N PRO A 109 -21.00 -3.90 1.03
CA PRO A 109 -21.64 -4.53 2.17
C PRO A 109 -21.89 -6.02 1.88
N SER A 110 -21.32 -6.90 2.71
CA SER A 110 -21.56 -8.34 2.61
C SER A 110 -22.54 -8.82 3.67
N ALA A 111 -23.55 -9.58 3.24
CA ALA A 111 -24.48 -10.27 4.14
C ALA A 111 -23.77 -11.25 5.07
N ASN A 112 -22.65 -11.83 4.63
CA ASN A 112 -21.80 -12.68 5.45
C ASN A 112 -20.43 -12.02 5.66
N ARG A 113 -20.26 -11.39 6.83
CA ARG A 113 -19.04 -10.66 7.17
C ARG A 113 -17.77 -11.54 7.22
N PHE A 114 -17.93 -12.86 7.30
CA PHE A 114 -16.82 -13.83 7.25
C PHE A 114 -16.41 -14.21 5.82
N GLN A 115 -17.15 -13.79 4.79
CA GLN A 115 -16.87 -14.00 3.37
C GLN A 115 -16.38 -12.71 2.66
N ARG A 116 -15.87 -11.73 3.42
CA ARG A 116 -15.38 -10.44 2.88
C ARG A 116 -14.13 -10.54 2.00
N THR A 117 -13.54 -11.72 1.85
CA THR A 117 -12.33 -11.92 1.04
C THR A 117 -12.54 -11.66 -0.46
N GLU A 118 -13.77 -11.55 -0.94
CA GLU A 118 -14.12 -11.24 -2.33
C GLU A 118 -14.83 -9.89 -2.50
N ALA A 119 -14.97 -9.10 -1.43
CA ALA A 119 -15.67 -7.81 -1.51
C ALA A 119 -14.79 -6.77 -2.22
N ARG A 120 -15.30 -6.17 -3.29
CA ARG A 120 -14.58 -5.08 -3.98
C ARG A 120 -14.55 -3.83 -3.11
N THR A 121 -13.40 -3.17 -3.12
CA THR A 121 -13.21 -1.85 -2.53
C THR A 121 -13.83 -0.75 -3.40
N VAL A 122 -14.07 0.42 -2.82
CA VAL A 122 -14.53 1.60 -3.57
C VAL A 122 -13.54 2.00 -4.65
N VAL A 123 -12.23 1.90 -4.39
CA VAL A 123 -11.20 2.12 -5.41
C VAL A 123 -11.36 1.13 -6.57
N GLU A 124 -11.46 -0.17 -6.30
CA GLU A 124 -11.64 -1.17 -7.35
C GLU A 124 -12.94 -0.94 -8.14
N GLN A 125 -14.04 -0.58 -7.48
CA GLN A 125 -15.31 -0.34 -8.17
C GLN A 125 -15.24 0.78 -9.22
N HIS A 126 -14.51 1.87 -8.94
CA HIS A 126 -14.43 3.04 -9.82
C HIS A 126 -13.21 3.06 -10.74
N PHE A 127 -12.13 2.34 -10.41
CA PHE A 127 -10.88 2.37 -11.20
C PHE A 127 -10.57 1.06 -11.93
N ASP A 128 -11.08 -0.09 -11.48
CA ASP A 128 -10.92 -1.38 -12.17
C ASP A 128 -12.05 -1.57 -13.20
N VAL A 129 -11.90 -0.84 -14.30
CA VAL A 129 -12.80 -0.77 -15.46
C VAL A 129 -12.02 -0.96 -16.75
N ALA A 130 -12.65 -1.58 -17.75
CA ALA A 130 -11.97 -1.99 -18.97
C ALA A 130 -11.64 -0.84 -19.94
N ASP A 131 -12.45 0.23 -19.94
CA ASP A 131 -12.37 1.33 -20.89
C ASP A 131 -13.09 2.61 -20.38
N LEU A 132 -12.84 3.75 -21.04
CA LEU A 132 -13.43 5.05 -20.68
C LEU A 132 -14.96 5.10 -20.89
N GLN A 133 -15.50 4.32 -21.84
CA GLN A 133 -16.96 4.24 -22.01
C GLN A 133 -17.62 3.55 -20.82
N SER A 134 -16.93 2.61 -20.17
CA SER A 134 -17.38 1.95 -18.96
C SER A 134 -17.45 2.93 -17.79
N LEU A 135 -16.48 3.84 -17.67
CA LEU A 135 -16.53 4.94 -16.70
C LEU A 135 -17.71 5.87 -16.94
N GLU A 136 -17.95 6.26 -18.20
CA GLU A 136 -19.09 7.13 -18.53
C GLU A 136 -20.44 6.45 -18.23
N ARG A 137 -20.55 5.14 -18.47
CA ARG A 137 -21.75 4.34 -18.12
C ARG A 137 -21.97 4.22 -16.61
N GLN A 138 -20.92 4.32 -15.80
CA GLN A 138 -20.99 4.23 -14.35
C GLN A 138 -21.29 5.58 -13.68
N ARG A 139 -21.21 6.71 -14.41
CA ARG A 139 -21.54 8.03 -13.85
C ARG A 139 -22.93 8.04 -13.25
N PHE A 140 -23.02 8.60 -12.05
CA PHE A 140 -24.23 8.69 -11.24
C PHE A 140 -24.87 7.35 -10.84
N LEU A 141 -24.25 6.20 -11.13
CA LEU A 141 -24.71 4.92 -10.60
C LEU A 141 -24.40 4.84 -9.10
N VAL A 142 -25.42 4.55 -8.29
CA VAL A 142 -25.32 4.54 -6.83
C VAL A 142 -24.88 3.17 -6.32
N PHE A 143 -23.77 3.19 -5.60
CA PHE A 143 -23.18 2.05 -4.92
C PHE A 143 -23.24 2.21 -3.41
N ASP A 144 -23.21 1.07 -2.72
CA ASP A 144 -23.13 1.02 -1.27
C ASP A 144 -21.73 0.57 -0.88
N ALA A 145 -21.19 1.17 0.18
CA ALA A 145 -19.94 0.75 0.78
C ALA A 145 -20.03 0.77 2.31
N GLU A 146 -19.24 -0.06 2.96
CA GLU A 146 -19.07 -0.08 4.41
C GLU A 146 -17.58 -0.14 4.74
N ASP A 147 -17.13 0.71 5.67
CA ASP A 147 -15.78 0.62 6.20
C ASP A 147 -15.70 -0.57 7.18
N PRO A 148 -14.88 -1.60 6.90
CA PRO A 148 -14.77 -2.78 7.75
C PRO A 148 -14.24 -2.47 9.16
N ARG A 149 -13.55 -1.34 9.36
CA ARG A 149 -12.94 -0.96 10.65
C ARG A 149 -13.92 -0.18 11.53
N THR A 150 -14.61 0.80 10.94
CA THR A 150 -15.49 1.71 11.69
C THR A 150 -16.98 1.33 11.60
N LEU A 151 -17.34 0.46 10.66
CA LEU A 151 -18.72 0.11 10.30
C LEU A 151 -19.54 1.31 9.81
N ASN A 152 -18.87 2.38 9.37
CA ASN A 152 -19.54 3.49 8.70
C ASN A 152 -20.08 3.02 7.36
N SER A 153 -21.34 3.35 7.06
CA SER A 153 -21.98 3.07 5.78
C SER A 153 -21.95 4.30 4.89
N PHE A 154 -21.64 4.10 3.62
CA PHE A 154 -21.55 5.14 2.60
C PHE A 154 -22.45 4.78 1.41
N LEU A 155 -23.05 5.80 0.81
CA LEU A 155 -23.63 5.75 -0.52
C LEU A 155 -22.78 6.65 -1.40
N HIS A 156 -22.32 6.14 -2.54
CA HIS A 156 -21.38 6.86 -3.39
C HIS A 156 -21.65 6.60 -4.87
N TRP A 157 -21.20 7.53 -5.71
CA TRP A 157 -21.29 7.46 -7.16
C TRP A 157 -20.22 8.36 -7.78
N GLN A 158 -19.85 8.06 -9.02
CA GLN A 158 -18.94 8.90 -9.78
C GLN A 158 -19.67 10.10 -10.36
N ILE A 159 -19.20 11.31 -10.05
CA ILE A 159 -19.74 12.55 -10.63
C ILE A 159 -19.01 12.93 -11.91
N ASP A 160 -17.72 12.62 -12.03
CA ASP A 160 -16.87 12.93 -13.17
C ASP A 160 -15.58 12.09 -13.15
N PHE A 161 -14.84 12.07 -14.25
CA PHE A 161 -13.50 11.45 -14.32
C PHE A 161 -12.58 12.23 -15.25
N LYS A 162 -11.27 12.17 -14.99
CA LYS A 162 -10.24 12.73 -15.87
C LYS A 162 -9.45 11.56 -16.49
N PRO A 163 -9.48 11.38 -17.83
CA PRO A 163 -8.65 10.39 -18.49
C PRO A 163 -7.16 10.61 -18.21
N THR A 164 -6.39 9.52 -18.26
CA THR A 164 -4.93 9.62 -18.28
C THR A 164 -4.50 10.47 -19.47
N HIS A 165 -3.75 11.53 -19.19
CA HIS A 165 -3.22 12.47 -20.17
C HIS A 165 -1.80 12.83 -19.78
N GLU A 166 -1.05 13.34 -20.74
CA GLU A 166 0.24 13.96 -20.45
C GLU A 166 -0.02 15.32 -19.80
N PRO A 167 0.45 15.54 -18.56
CA PRO A 167 0.25 16.82 -17.90
C PRO A 167 0.99 17.93 -18.64
N THR A 168 0.34 19.06 -18.84
CA THR A 168 0.93 20.26 -19.40
C THR A 168 1.59 21.11 -18.32
N TRP A 169 2.52 21.99 -18.71
CA TRP A 169 3.28 22.80 -17.75
C TRP A 169 2.41 23.82 -17.00
N GLU A 170 1.28 24.21 -17.60
CA GLU A 170 0.33 25.17 -17.04
C GLU A 170 -0.70 24.54 -16.09
N GLU A 171 -0.76 23.21 -16.00
CA GLU A 171 -1.68 22.53 -15.09
C GLU A 171 -1.32 22.76 -13.63
N GLU A 172 -2.35 22.93 -12.80
CA GLU A 172 -2.21 23.17 -11.37
C GLU A 172 -1.45 22.03 -10.68
N GLY A 173 -0.44 22.36 -9.88
CA GLY A 173 0.39 21.39 -9.15
C GLY A 173 1.55 20.78 -9.95
N VAL A 174 1.56 20.89 -11.29
CA VAL A 174 2.63 20.30 -12.12
C VAL A 174 3.97 21.01 -11.88
N GLN A 175 3.97 22.34 -11.78
CA GLN A 175 5.20 23.12 -11.56
C GLN A 175 5.80 22.83 -10.19
N GLU A 176 4.95 22.69 -9.17
CA GLU A 176 5.31 22.31 -7.82
C GLU A 176 5.92 20.90 -7.79
N ALA A 177 5.25 19.91 -8.42
CA ALA A 177 5.74 18.54 -8.51
C ALA A 177 7.10 18.46 -9.23
N VAL A 178 7.27 19.18 -10.35
CA VAL A 178 8.54 19.23 -11.07
C VAL A 178 9.62 19.90 -10.24
N LYS A 179 9.29 20.98 -9.52
CA LYS A 179 10.23 21.66 -8.63
C LYS A 179 10.68 20.75 -7.49
N GLU A 180 9.76 20.02 -6.86
CA GLU A 180 10.08 19.06 -5.79
C GLU A 180 10.97 17.92 -6.31
N ALA A 181 10.61 17.34 -7.45
CA ALA A 181 11.42 16.32 -8.11
C ALA A 181 12.82 16.84 -8.44
N TRP A 182 12.92 18.06 -8.98
CA TRP A 182 14.20 18.70 -9.28
C TRP A 182 15.05 18.93 -8.03
N ILE A 183 14.46 19.46 -6.96
CA ILE A 183 15.14 19.64 -5.66
C ILE A 183 15.66 18.30 -5.15
N SER A 184 14.83 17.24 -5.19
CA SER A 184 15.22 15.90 -4.79
C SER A 184 16.41 15.38 -5.58
N ILE A 185 16.39 15.49 -6.92
CA ILE A 185 17.51 15.07 -7.78
C ILE A 185 18.80 15.82 -7.47
N GLN A 186 18.73 17.14 -7.23
CA GLN A 186 19.91 17.92 -6.88
C GLN A 186 20.42 17.59 -5.47
N ALA A 187 19.52 17.36 -4.51
CA ALA A 187 19.86 16.91 -3.17
C ALA A 187 20.55 15.53 -3.21
N GLN A 188 20.06 14.60 -4.04
CA GLN A 188 20.65 13.28 -4.20
C GLN A 188 22.11 13.34 -4.67
N LYS A 189 22.43 14.22 -5.62
CA LYS A 189 23.82 14.44 -6.08
C LYS A 189 24.73 14.95 -4.97
N LEU A 190 24.23 15.85 -4.12
CA LEU A 190 24.99 16.37 -2.98
C LEU A 190 25.20 15.29 -1.92
N ALA A 191 24.18 14.48 -1.66
CA ALA A 191 24.24 13.36 -0.73
C ALA A 191 25.24 12.29 -1.20
N GLU A 192 25.23 11.93 -2.49
CA GLU A 192 26.22 11.01 -3.10
C GLU A 192 27.65 11.50 -2.93
N LYS A 193 27.89 12.77 -3.24
CA LYS A 193 29.21 13.37 -3.04
C LYS A 193 29.64 13.28 -1.58
N ARG A 194 28.76 13.64 -0.65
CA ARG A 194 29.07 13.63 0.78
C ARG A 194 29.27 12.21 1.33
N ALA A 195 28.46 11.24 0.92
CA ALA A 195 28.64 9.83 1.27
C ALA A 195 29.98 9.29 0.76
N THR A 196 30.39 9.69 -0.45
CA THR A 196 31.68 9.31 -1.02
C THR A 196 32.84 9.89 -0.20
N GLU A 197 32.76 11.16 0.19
CA GLU A 197 33.74 11.80 1.08
C GLU A 197 33.84 11.07 2.42
N VAL A 198 32.70 10.73 3.04
CA VAL A 198 32.64 9.98 4.30
C VAL A 198 33.25 8.58 4.14
N ALA A 199 32.91 7.86 3.07
CA ALA A 199 33.49 6.56 2.78
C ALA A 199 35.03 6.65 2.61
N GLU A 200 35.53 7.68 1.95
CA GLU A 200 36.98 7.91 1.81
C GLU A 200 37.66 8.25 3.15
N MET A 201 37.03 9.07 4.00
CA MET A 201 37.55 9.37 5.33
C MET A 201 37.69 8.10 6.16
N LEU A 202 36.67 7.24 6.13
CA LEU A 202 36.67 5.95 6.83
C LEU A 202 37.72 4.98 6.28
N ARG A 203 37.94 4.95 4.96
CA ARG A 203 38.99 4.11 4.34
C ARG A 203 40.41 4.56 4.68
N LYS A 204 40.63 5.86 4.91
CA LYS A 204 41.95 6.45 5.19
C LYS A 204 42.27 6.50 6.69
N SER A 205 41.29 6.25 7.55
CA SER A 205 41.43 6.35 9.01
C SER A 205 41.81 5.01 9.63
N ASP A 206 42.78 5.03 10.55
CA ASP A 206 43.14 3.87 11.38
C ASP A 206 42.29 3.78 12.67
N LYS A 207 41.40 4.75 12.90
CA LYS A 207 40.54 4.82 14.09
C LYS A 207 39.24 4.06 13.88
N THR A 208 38.48 3.88 14.96
CA THR A 208 37.11 3.36 14.83
C THR A 208 36.23 4.34 14.06
N TRP A 209 35.14 3.84 13.45
CA TRP A 209 34.21 4.69 12.70
C TRP A 209 33.58 5.77 13.60
N GLY A 210 33.23 5.42 14.84
CA GLY A 210 32.68 6.37 15.81
C GLY A 210 33.63 7.54 16.09
N GLU A 211 34.92 7.25 16.32
CA GLU A 211 35.93 8.29 16.56
C GLU A 211 36.26 9.11 15.30
N THR A 212 36.19 8.47 14.12
CA THR A 212 36.47 9.16 12.85
C THR A 212 35.35 10.14 12.50
N LEU A 213 34.11 9.82 12.84
CA LEU A 213 32.92 10.60 12.47
C LEU A 213 32.38 11.50 13.59
N GLU A 214 33.01 11.54 14.77
CA GLU A 214 32.51 12.26 15.95
C GLU A 214 32.23 13.76 15.67
N ALA A 215 33.05 14.39 14.83
CA ALA A 215 32.91 15.80 14.44
C ALA A 215 32.26 15.99 13.05
N GLU A 216 31.89 14.91 12.37
CA GLU A 216 31.37 14.94 11.01
C GLU A 216 29.84 15.00 11.00
N THR A 217 29.31 15.81 10.09
CA THR A 217 27.86 15.96 9.91
C THR A 217 27.40 15.43 8.56
N GLU A 218 26.09 15.17 8.44
CA GLU A 218 25.45 14.64 7.23
C GLU A 218 25.67 15.50 5.99
N SER A 219 25.87 16.82 6.15
CA SER A 219 26.11 17.76 5.05
C SER A 219 27.51 18.37 5.04
N GLY A 220 28.36 18.02 6.03
CA GLY A 220 29.69 18.62 6.21
C GLY A 220 29.66 20.09 6.68
N LYS A 221 28.49 20.60 7.09
CA LYS A 221 28.31 21.97 7.59
C LYS A 221 28.15 21.97 9.11
N GLU A 222 28.62 23.04 9.74
CA GLU A 222 28.42 23.30 11.16
C GLU A 222 26.91 23.48 11.45
N GLY A 223 26.42 22.83 12.51
CA GLY A 223 25.01 22.86 12.91
C GLY A 223 24.08 21.87 12.20
N ALA A 224 24.59 21.08 11.23
CA ALA A 224 23.83 19.97 10.65
C ALA A 224 23.86 18.72 11.57
N GLN A 225 22.97 17.75 11.30
CA GLN A 225 22.87 16.53 12.10
C GLN A 225 24.18 15.72 12.04
N SER A 226 24.64 15.24 13.20
CA SER A 226 25.83 14.39 13.31
C SER A 226 25.60 13.03 12.66
N LEU A 227 26.67 12.47 12.09
CA LEU A 227 26.64 11.11 11.56
C LEU A 227 26.55 10.09 12.71
N VAL A 228 25.75 9.04 12.50
CA VAL A 228 25.55 7.97 13.47
C VAL A 228 26.07 6.66 12.88
N VAL A 229 26.85 5.92 13.67
CA VAL A 229 27.33 4.59 13.32
C VAL A 229 26.45 3.56 14.02
N SER A 230 25.85 2.66 13.23
CA SER A 230 24.96 1.62 13.71
C SER A 230 25.37 0.25 13.19
N TYR A 231 25.06 -0.80 13.94
CA TYR A 231 25.34 -2.19 13.57
C TYR A 231 24.04 -2.93 13.24
N THR A 232 23.97 -3.53 12.06
CA THR A 232 22.74 -4.19 11.55
C THR A 232 22.43 -5.51 12.24
N GLY A 233 23.44 -6.16 12.84
CA GLY A 233 23.36 -7.59 13.13
C GLY A 233 23.49 -8.44 11.86
N PRO A 234 23.54 -9.77 12.00
CA PRO A 234 23.55 -10.68 10.85
C PRO A 234 22.17 -10.69 10.16
N PHE A 235 22.17 -10.64 8.83
CA PHE A 235 20.96 -10.76 8.02
C PHE A 235 21.24 -11.53 6.72
N THR A 236 20.19 -11.99 6.07
CA THR A 236 20.21 -12.64 4.75
C THR A 236 19.56 -11.72 3.71
N TRP A 237 19.76 -11.96 2.42
CA TRP A 237 19.08 -11.18 1.37
C TRP A 237 17.56 -11.28 1.51
N LEU A 238 17.07 -12.50 1.64
CA LEU A 238 15.65 -12.80 1.81
C LEU A 238 15.41 -13.39 3.19
N THR A 239 14.26 -13.05 3.77
CA THR A 239 13.73 -13.66 4.99
C THR A 239 12.35 -14.24 4.73
N ARG A 240 11.83 -15.02 5.68
CA ARG A 240 10.43 -15.42 5.67
C ARG A 240 9.62 -14.41 6.44
N SER A 241 8.47 -14.05 5.88
CA SER A 241 7.53 -13.19 6.57
C SER A 241 7.14 -13.80 7.91
N SER A 242 7.23 -12.98 8.96
CA SER A 242 6.73 -13.34 10.30
C SER A 242 5.22 -13.08 10.44
N ALA A 243 4.62 -12.41 9.45
CA ALA A 243 3.19 -12.14 9.41
C ALA A 243 2.40 -13.45 9.28
N PRO A 244 1.30 -13.63 10.05
CA PRO A 244 0.44 -14.80 9.91
C PRO A 244 -0.14 -14.86 8.50
N ASN A 245 0.12 -15.94 7.77
CA ASN A 245 -0.52 -16.17 6.48
C ASN A 245 -2.00 -16.54 6.73
N PRO A 246 -2.98 -15.87 6.09
CA PRO A 246 -4.39 -16.24 6.18
C PRO A 246 -4.66 -17.72 5.84
N ASN A 247 -3.82 -18.31 4.98
CA ASN A 247 -3.84 -19.74 4.68
C ASN A 247 -2.71 -20.47 5.45
N PRO A 248 -3.03 -21.27 6.48
CA PRO A 248 -2.02 -21.97 7.28
C PRO A 248 -1.35 -23.14 6.54
N PHE A 249 -1.87 -23.54 5.38
CA PHE A 249 -1.28 -24.56 4.52
C PHE A 249 -0.28 -24.00 3.50
N MET A 250 -0.24 -22.68 3.34
CA MET A 250 0.77 -22.03 2.51
C MET A 250 1.99 -21.66 3.38
N PRO A 251 3.21 -21.96 2.92
CA PRO A 251 4.39 -21.49 3.61
C PRO A 251 4.41 -19.94 3.58
N PRO A 252 5.00 -19.30 4.60
CA PRO A 252 5.18 -17.85 4.59
C PRO A 252 5.93 -17.40 3.34
N ALA A 253 5.51 -16.28 2.77
CA ALA A 253 6.17 -15.70 1.61
C ALA A 253 7.63 -15.35 1.95
N LEU A 254 8.49 -15.40 0.93
CA LEU A 254 9.83 -14.83 1.02
C LEU A 254 9.73 -13.34 0.70
N GLU A 255 10.36 -12.53 1.54
CA GLU A 255 10.42 -11.08 1.39
C GLU A 255 11.86 -10.60 1.59
N LEU A 256 12.15 -9.37 1.16
CA LEU A 256 13.44 -8.75 1.46
C LEU A 256 13.60 -8.63 2.97
N SER A 257 14.79 -8.93 3.48
CA SER A 257 15.04 -8.73 4.90
C SER A 257 14.93 -7.26 5.27
N GLU A 258 14.08 -6.98 6.24
CA GLU A 258 14.01 -5.66 6.85
C GLU A 258 15.19 -5.43 7.78
N ILE A 259 15.83 -4.27 7.65
CA ILE A 259 16.91 -3.85 8.52
C ILE A 259 16.47 -2.53 9.16
N PRO A 260 15.90 -2.55 10.38
CA PRO A 260 15.23 -1.40 10.97
C PRO A 260 16.09 -0.14 11.11
N ILE A 261 17.42 -0.30 11.15
CA ILE A 261 18.36 0.82 11.27
C ILE A 261 18.69 1.50 9.94
N ILE A 262 18.26 0.92 8.80
CA ILE A 262 18.45 1.51 7.48
C ILE A 262 17.25 2.40 7.17
N PHE A 263 17.46 3.71 7.31
CA PHE A 263 16.45 4.71 6.96
C PHE A 263 16.12 4.65 5.46
N GLY A 264 14.84 4.83 5.14
CA GLY A 264 14.31 4.68 3.78
C GLY A 264 14.08 3.22 3.37
N GLY A 265 14.37 2.25 4.23
CA GLY A 265 14.16 0.83 3.97
C GLY A 265 15.21 0.22 3.04
N VAL A 266 15.07 -1.09 2.81
CA VAL A 266 16.02 -1.89 2.04
C VAL A 266 15.39 -2.32 0.71
N THR A 267 16.15 -2.23 -0.37
CA THR A 267 15.74 -2.65 -1.72
C THR A 267 16.63 -3.77 -2.26
N ASN A 268 16.24 -4.33 -3.41
CA ASN A 268 17.10 -5.27 -4.12
C ASN A 268 18.43 -4.63 -4.54
N ASP A 269 18.43 -3.37 -4.98
CA ASP A 269 19.68 -2.66 -5.31
C ASP A 269 20.59 -2.55 -4.08
N PHE A 270 20.00 -2.29 -2.90
CA PHE A 270 20.76 -2.30 -1.65
C PHE A 270 21.40 -3.66 -1.38
N MET A 271 20.60 -4.73 -1.49
CA MET A 271 21.08 -6.09 -1.25
C MET A 271 22.13 -6.51 -2.28
N GLU A 272 21.99 -6.10 -3.54
CA GLU A 272 22.97 -6.38 -4.60
C GLU A 272 24.32 -5.73 -4.28
N THR A 273 24.33 -4.44 -3.90
CA THR A 273 25.58 -3.78 -3.51
C THR A 273 26.23 -4.46 -2.29
N VAL A 274 25.46 -4.77 -1.25
CA VAL A 274 26.01 -5.37 -0.01
C VAL A 274 26.46 -6.82 -0.21
N PHE A 275 25.70 -7.65 -0.91
CA PHE A 275 25.99 -9.09 -1.06
C PHE A 275 26.80 -9.44 -2.31
N ARG A 276 26.81 -8.64 -3.37
CA ARG A 276 27.55 -8.94 -4.61
C ARG A 276 28.73 -8.02 -4.84
N ASP A 277 28.55 -6.72 -4.63
CA ASP A 277 29.57 -5.74 -5.06
C ASP A 277 30.66 -5.50 -4.01
N LEU A 278 30.36 -5.67 -2.71
CA LEU A 278 31.30 -5.42 -1.62
C LEU A 278 31.84 -6.71 -0.99
N GLU A 279 33.17 -6.86 -0.87
CA GLU A 279 33.77 -7.98 -0.13
C GLU A 279 33.80 -7.75 1.39
N ALA A 280 34.16 -8.77 2.16
CA ALA A 280 34.32 -8.62 3.61
C ALA A 280 35.48 -7.65 3.91
N GLY A 281 35.20 -6.61 4.68
CA GLY A 281 36.08 -5.49 4.97
C GLY A 281 35.85 -4.27 4.07
N ASP A 282 35.19 -4.45 2.91
CA ASP A 282 34.98 -3.35 1.98
C ASP A 282 33.97 -2.35 2.50
N ILE A 283 34.26 -1.09 2.20
CA ILE A 283 33.41 0.07 2.51
C ILE A 283 32.77 0.54 1.21
N GLY A 284 31.45 0.70 1.19
CA GLY A 284 30.69 1.16 0.04
C GLY A 284 29.60 2.16 0.41
N THR A 285 28.94 2.71 -0.60
CA THR A 285 27.81 3.62 -0.45
C THR A 285 26.58 3.02 -1.14
N VAL A 286 25.43 3.11 -0.51
CA VAL A 286 24.21 2.47 -1.00
C VAL A 286 22.96 3.28 -0.64
N TRP A 287 22.07 3.45 -1.61
CA TRP A 287 20.81 4.17 -1.41
C TRP A 287 19.81 3.33 -0.59
N GLY A 288 19.10 3.99 0.33
CA GLY A 288 17.87 3.45 0.91
C GLY A 288 16.74 3.40 -0.13
N GLY A 289 15.67 2.67 0.18
CA GLY A 289 14.61 2.40 -0.79
C GLY A 289 13.84 3.61 -1.29
N ASP A 290 13.61 4.59 -0.43
CA ASP A 290 12.97 5.86 -0.80
C ASP A 290 13.90 6.84 -1.55
N ARG A 291 15.18 6.49 -1.73
CA ARG A 291 16.25 7.33 -2.30
C ARG A 291 16.36 8.72 -1.66
N ARG A 292 15.94 8.87 -0.41
CA ARG A 292 16.14 10.09 0.40
C ARG A 292 17.40 9.98 1.27
N TYR A 293 17.77 8.76 1.64
CA TYR A 293 18.94 8.46 2.46
C TYR A 293 19.97 7.65 1.69
N ILE A 294 21.24 8.06 1.76
CA ILE A 294 22.37 7.27 1.31
C ILE A 294 23.16 6.79 2.52
N ASN A 295 23.44 5.50 2.57
CA ASN A 295 24.10 4.83 3.67
C ASN A 295 25.54 4.53 3.27
N VAL A 296 26.49 4.77 4.20
CA VAL A 296 27.86 4.29 4.07
C VAL A 296 27.96 2.99 4.87
N VAL A 297 28.26 1.89 4.19
CA VAL A 297 28.20 0.54 4.75
C VAL A 297 29.57 -0.13 4.69
N ARG A 298 29.83 -1.02 5.66
CA ARG A 298 30.96 -1.95 5.64
C ARG A 298 30.46 -3.36 5.86
N VAL A 299 30.90 -4.29 5.03
CA VAL A 299 30.61 -5.71 5.23
C VAL A 299 31.61 -6.27 6.23
N ASP A 300 31.22 -6.51 7.49
CA ASP A 300 32.17 -6.99 8.49
C ASP A 300 32.63 -8.44 8.22
N ASN A 301 31.68 -9.35 7.97
CA ASN A 301 31.98 -10.74 7.64
C ASN A 301 30.84 -11.38 6.83
N ARG A 302 31.10 -12.57 6.29
CA ARG A 302 30.11 -13.38 5.58
C ARG A 302 30.11 -14.79 6.15
N SER A 303 28.92 -15.34 6.39
CA SER A 303 28.76 -16.73 6.80
C SER A 303 28.90 -17.68 5.61
N ASP A 304 29.28 -18.93 5.86
CA ASP A 304 29.34 -19.97 4.82
C ASP A 304 27.94 -20.22 4.21
N THR A 305 27.82 -19.97 2.91
CA THR A 305 26.59 -20.10 2.14
C THR A 305 26.07 -21.54 2.11
N ASN A 306 26.93 -22.55 2.27
CA ASN A 306 26.50 -23.95 2.28
C ASN A 306 25.65 -24.29 3.51
N MET A 307 26.02 -23.77 4.68
CA MET A 307 25.27 -24.00 5.92
C MET A 307 23.89 -23.33 5.85
N ILE A 308 23.84 -22.07 5.38
CA ILE A 308 22.58 -21.33 5.19
C ILE A 308 21.69 -22.04 4.16
N ARG A 309 22.28 -22.50 3.05
CA ARG A 309 21.56 -23.26 2.02
C ARG A 309 20.99 -24.56 2.58
N GLN A 310 21.78 -25.32 3.36
CA GLN A 310 21.32 -26.55 4.01
C GLN A 310 20.14 -26.29 4.95
N GLN A 311 20.20 -25.23 5.77
CA GLN A 311 19.09 -24.84 6.65
C GLN A 311 17.85 -24.45 5.86
N PHE A 312 18.01 -23.67 4.79
CA PHE A 312 16.92 -23.29 3.89
C PHE A 312 16.24 -24.51 3.27
N LEU A 313 17.02 -25.47 2.77
CA LEU A 313 16.51 -26.71 2.17
C LEU A 313 15.88 -27.67 3.19
N ALA A 314 16.48 -27.78 4.38
CA ALA A 314 15.99 -28.66 5.45
C ALA A 314 14.67 -28.17 6.07
N SER A 315 14.38 -26.86 5.97
CA SER A 315 13.18 -26.26 6.55
C SER A 315 11.86 -26.69 5.90
N GLN A 316 11.87 -27.45 4.80
CA GLN A 316 10.67 -27.99 4.17
C GLN A 316 10.89 -29.41 3.62
N GLY A 317 10.02 -30.34 4.03
CA GLY A 317 10.19 -31.79 3.84
C GLY A 317 10.17 -32.33 2.40
N SER A 318 9.91 -31.51 1.38
CA SER A 318 9.97 -31.96 -0.03
C SER A 318 10.45 -30.86 -0.98
N LEU A 319 11.61 -31.09 -1.60
CA LEU A 319 12.21 -30.24 -2.63
C LEU A 319 11.47 -30.29 -3.98
N PHE A 320 10.55 -31.24 -4.16
CA PHE A 320 9.80 -31.45 -5.40
C PHE A 320 8.30 -31.11 -5.25
N SER A 321 7.92 -30.42 -4.17
CA SER A 321 6.57 -29.90 -3.97
C SER A 321 6.35 -28.63 -4.82
N PRO A 322 5.12 -28.35 -5.31
CA PRO A 322 4.76 -27.04 -5.85
C PRO A 322 4.99 -25.89 -4.85
N LEU A 323 5.04 -26.21 -3.55
CA LEU A 323 5.35 -25.28 -2.47
C LEU A 323 6.84 -25.27 -2.09
N ALA A 324 7.70 -25.89 -2.88
CA ALA A 324 9.13 -25.96 -2.59
C ALA A 324 9.76 -24.55 -2.57
N PRO A 325 10.76 -24.31 -1.71
CA PRO A 325 11.33 -22.97 -1.55
C PRO A 325 11.91 -22.36 -2.84
N TYR A 326 12.47 -23.19 -3.72
CA TYR A 326 12.99 -22.73 -5.02
C TYR A 326 11.89 -22.27 -5.98
N MET A 327 10.71 -22.91 -5.95
CA MET A 327 9.58 -22.48 -6.77
C MET A 327 9.06 -21.11 -6.29
N MET A 328 9.03 -20.89 -4.97
CA MET A 328 8.63 -19.60 -4.40
C MET A 328 9.63 -18.47 -4.75
N MET A 329 10.93 -18.74 -4.71
CA MET A 329 11.95 -17.77 -5.16
C MET A 329 11.79 -17.41 -6.64
N ASN A 330 11.50 -18.41 -7.48
CA ASN A 330 11.34 -18.22 -8.93
C ASN A 330 10.05 -17.45 -9.29
N TYR A 331 9.08 -17.34 -8.38
CA TYR A 331 7.81 -16.67 -8.68
C TYR A 331 8.03 -15.15 -8.87
N GLU A 332 8.72 -14.51 -7.93
CA GLU A 332 9.06 -13.08 -8.01
C GLU A 332 10.12 -12.79 -9.08
N GLU A 333 11.16 -13.62 -9.19
CA GLU A 333 12.15 -13.47 -10.27
C GLU A 333 11.50 -13.65 -11.65
N GLY A 334 10.61 -14.62 -11.81
CA GLY A 334 9.87 -14.85 -13.05
C GLY A 334 8.97 -13.68 -13.41
N ARG A 335 8.25 -13.11 -12.43
CA ARG A 335 7.42 -11.91 -12.62
C ARG A 335 8.26 -10.71 -13.03
N ASN A 336 9.35 -10.44 -12.32
CA ASN A 336 10.26 -9.33 -12.61
C ASN A 336 10.95 -9.48 -13.96
N LEU A 337 11.35 -10.70 -14.32
CA LEU A 337 11.90 -11.01 -15.64
C LEU A 337 10.88 -10.71 -16.73
N LEU A 338 9.61 -11.10 -16.54
CA LEU A 338 8.54 -10.86 -17.51
C LEU A 338 8.24 -9.36 -17.67
N ILE A 339 8.23 -8.59 -16.58
CA ILE A 339 8.10 -7.12 -16.61
C ILE A 339 9.28 -6.49 -17.38
N ARG A 340 10.52 -6.84 -17.04
CA ARG A 340 11.72 -6.31 -17.71
C ARG A 340 11.73 -6.69 -19.19
N TRP A 341 11.41 -7.95 -19.50
CA TRP A 341 11.34 -8.43 -20.87
C TRP A 341 10.27 -7.68 -21.68
N ASN A 342 9.07 -7.48 -21.13
CA ASN A 342 8.03 -6.67 -21.77
C ASN A 342 8.47 -5.21 -21.96
N SER A 343 9.11 -4.60 -20.96
CA SER A 343 9.63 -3.24 -21.05
C SER A 343 10.69 -3.10 -22.14
N GLU A 344 11.63 -4.06 -22.24
CA GLU A 344 12.65 -4.08 -23.29
C GLU A 344 12.03 -4.31 -24.67
N ILE A 345 11.01 -5.17 -24.80
CA ILE A 345 10.24 -5.32 -26.04
C ILE A 345 9.58 -3.98 -26.41
N TYR A 346 8.87 -3.34 -25.48
CA TYR A 346 8.20 -2.07 -25.75
C TYR A 346 9.18 -0.98 -26.17
N LYS A 347 10.35 -0.93 -25.53
CA LYS A 347 11.42 -0.01 -25.90
C LYS A 347 12.01 -0.34 -27.27
N GLN A 348 12.29 -1.62 -27.55
CA GLN A 348 12.86 -2.08 -28.82
C GLN A 348 11.94 -1.80 -30.01
N TYR A 349 10.63 -1.95 -29.81
CA TYR A 349 9.63 -1.74 -30.85
C TYR A 349 8.96 -0.36 -30.81
N GLU A 350 9.48 0.56 -29.97
CA GLU A 350 8.95 1.92 -29.80
C GLU A 350 7.42 1.95 -29.64
N VAL A 351 6.90 1.02 -28.83
CA VAL A 351 5.46 0.83 -28.67
C VAL A 351 4.84 2.10 -28.08
N LYS A 352 3.90 2.68 -28.83
CA LYS A 352 3.07 3.80 -28.40
C LYS A 352 1.69 3.26 -28.05
N TRP A 353 1.29 3.44 -26.80
CA TRP A 353 -0.07 3.17 -26.37
C TRP A 353 -0.94 4.34 -26.82
N VAL A 354 -1.76 4.09 -27.84
CA VAL A 354 -2.78 5.04 -28.27
C VAL A 354 -4.03 4.74 -27.45
N ASN A 355 -4.49 5.68 -26.63
CA ASN A 355 -5.82 5.59 -26.05
C ASN A 355 -6.82 5.58 -27.22
N GLN A 356 -7.76 4.64 -27.23
CA GLN A 356 -8.82 4.57 -28.25
C GLN A 356 -9.81 5.73 -28.13
N GLU A 357 -9.34 6.95 -28.37
CA GLU A 357 -10.15 8.16 -28.54
C GLU A 357 -9.76 8.96 -29.79
N GLU A 358 -8.74 8.53 -30.56
CA GLU A 358 -8.31 9.18 -31.81
C GLU A 358 -8.63 8.37 -33.09
N GLU A 359 -9.85 7.82 -33.20
CA GLU A 359 -10.42 7.42 -34.52
C GLU A 359 -11.72 8.17 -34.84
#